data_AF-A0A482WFU8-F1
#
_entry.id   AF-A0A482WFU8-F1
#
_cell.length_a   1.000
_cell.length_b   1.000
_cell.length_c   1.000
_cell.angle_alpha   90.00
_cell.angle_beta   90.00
_cell.angle_gamma   90.00
#
_symmetry.space_group_name_H-M   'P 1'
#
loop_
_entity.id
_entity.type
_entity.pdbx_description
1 polymer ?
#
loop_
_entity_poly.entity_id
_entity_poly.type
_entity_poly.pdbx_seq_one_letter_code
_entity_poly.pdbx_strand_id
1 'polypeptide(L)'
;MDLIIIMPITAAFSVVFLILLKIYLKLREYFPVTVECWFCCKKTKVPFGEAHSWECLNCNQYNGFLEDGDYNRLIPAQYDALLNVPRFTSNAREQHCGMRSSPTLCANCNDNQEMKIAQLARFTPFNPNNFDIEIEKYSEHLERIYSICSSCESTVAEVFKKQNKLYGLKSPNSERKKLTSKMRPLTAAKRSLLFTHYATLLLGAVLFYSSTRNLSQSRVSRLYEPIGQPSQSSVVIENKLYQAKPIKRN
;
A
#
# COMPACT_ATOMS: atom_id res chain seq x y z
N MET A 1 -11.41 48.44 12.12
CA MET A 1 -11.45 47.54 13.29
C MET A 1 -10.02 47.25 13.68
N ASP A 2 -9.63 47.64 14.90
CA ASP A 2 -8.24 47.60 15.33
C ASP A 2 -7.73 46.16 15.43
N LEU A 3 -6.47 45.95 15.04
CA LEU A 3 -5.79 44.66 15.10
C LEU A 3 -5.90 44.01 16.49
N ILE A 4 -6.00 44.85 17.52
CA ILE A 4 -6.13 44.50 18.94
C ILE A 4 -7.44 43.75 19.23
N ILE A 5 -8.53 44.05 18.49
CA ILE A 5 -9.82 43.38 18.65
C ILE A 5 -9.88 42.12 17.79
N ILE A 6 -9.30 42.14 16.59
CA ILE A 6 -9.34 41.02 15.65
C ILE A 6 -8.53 39.81 16.18
N MET A 7 -7.37 40.04 16.79
CA MET A 7 -6.49 38.97 17.28
C MET A 7 -7.03 38.06 18.39
N PRO A 8 -7.67 38.56 19.47
CA PRO A 8 -8.26 37.69 20.49
C PRO A 8 -9.46 36.90 19.93
N ILE A 9 -10.21 37.51 19.01
CA ILE A 9 -11.33 36.84 18.33
C ILE A 9 -10.82 35.68 17.48
N THR A 10 -9.79 35.89 16.64
CA THR A 10 -9.20 34.80 15.83
C THR A 10 -8.57 33.72 16.69
N ALA A 11 -7.91 34.08 17.80
CA ALA A 11 -7.36 33.11 18.75
C ALA A 11 -8.47 32.25 19.39
N ALA A 12 -9.55 32.86 19.87
CA ALA A 12 -10.68 32.14 20.44
C ALA A 12 -11.31 31.15 19.44
N PHE A 13 -11.55 31.59 18.20
CA PHE A 13 -12.05 30.71 17.14
C PHE A 13 -11.11 29.54 16.85
N SER A 14 -9.78 29.76 16.86
CA SER A 14 -8.81 28.69 16.64
C SER A 14 -8.85 27.62 17.74
N VAL A 15 -9.02 28.02 19.01
CA VAL A 15 -9.12 27.09 20.14
C VAL A 15 -10.42 26.28 20.04
N VAL A 16 -11.54 26.94 19.77
CA VAL A 16 -12.83 26.26 19.58
C VAL A 16 -12.74 25.27 18.41
N PHE A 17 -12.13 25.66 17.30
CA PHE A 17 -11.91 24.77 16.16
C PHE A 17 -11.07 23.53 16.53
N LEU A 18 -9.99 23.68 17.29
CA LEU A 18 -9.16 22.55 17.74
C LEU A 18 -9.94 21.61 18.67
N ILE A 19 -10.79 22.14 19.55
CA ILE A 19 -11.66 21.35 20.43
C ILE A 19 -12.67 20.56 19.59
N LEU A 20 -13.36 21.23 18.67
CA LEU A 20 -14.32 20.58 17.77
C LEU A 20 -13.65 19.51 16.90
N LEU A 21 -12.44 19.77 16.39
CA LEU A 21 -11.65 18.81 15.64
C LEU A 21 -11.30 17.57 16.51
N LYS A 22 -10.90 17.77 17.77
CA LYS A 22 -10.60 16.66 18.67
C LYS A 22 -11.83 15.80 18.97
N ILE A 23 -12.99 16.44 19.19
CA ILE A 23 -14.27 15.75 19.38
C ILE A 23 -14.64 14.97 18.10
N TYR A 24 -14.51 15.60 16.93
CA TYR A 24 -14.75 14.94 15.65
C TYR A 24 -13.86 13.72 15.45
N LEU A 25 -12.54 13.84 15.69
CA LEU A 25 -11.60 12.72 15.55
C LEU A 25 -11.93 11.56 16.49
N LYS A 26 -12.30 11.87 17.75
CA LYS A 26 -12.78 10.88 18.72
C LYS A 26 -14.06 10.19 18.26
N LEU A 27 -15.04 10.95 17.79
CA LEU A 27 -16.31 10.40 17.30
C LEU A 27 -16.10 9.56 16.04
N ARG A 28 -15.17 9.96 15.17
CA ARG A 28 -14.87 9.26 13.91
C ARG A 28 -14.48 7.80 14.13
N GLU A 29 -13.77 7.51 15.22
CA GLU A 29 -13.29 6.16 15.57
C GLU A 29 -14.43 5.16 15.85
N TYR A 30 -15.61 5.65 16.27
CA TYR A 30 -16.78 4.80 16.54
C TYR A 30 -17.52 4.36 15.28
N PHE A 31 -17.33 5.08 14.17
CA PHE A 31 -18.01 4.77 12.92
C PHE A 31 -17.11 3.93 12.02
N PRO A 32 -17.60 2.83 11.45
CA PRO A 32 -16.82 2.03 10.53
C PRO A 32 -16.38 2.86 9.31
N VAL A 33 -15.35 2.38 8.64
CA VAL A 33 -14.84 2.96 7.39
C VAL A 33 -15.00 1.95 6.27
N THR A 34 -15.41 2.45 5.11
CA THR A 34 -15.43 1.65 3.89
C THR A 34 -14.01 1.57 3.34
N VAL A 35 -13.50 0.36 3.22
CA VAL A 35 -12.19 0.04 2.63
C VAL A 35 -12.39 -0.85 1.42
N GLU A 36 -11.40 -0.91 0.54
CA GLU A 36 -11.39 -1.76 -0.65
C GLU A 36 -10.29 -2.81 -0.52
N CYS A 37 -10.61 -4.06 -0.79
CA CYS A 37 -9.62 -5.13 -0.79
C CYS A 37 -8.65 -4.94 -1.96
N TRP A 38 -7.34 -4.97 -1.69
CA TRP A 38 -6.30 -4.89 -2.72
C TRP A 38 -6.41 -6.04 -3.73
N PHE A 39 -6.76 -7.24 -3.28
CA PHE A 39 -6.74 -8.47 -4.09
C PHE A 39 -7.98 -8.65 -4.96
N CYS A 40 -9.18 -8.42 -4.41
CA CYS A 40 -10.44 -8.70 -5.12
C CYS A 40 -11.29 -7.44 -5.39
N CYS A 41 -10.79 -6.24 -5.06
CA CYS A 41 -11.46 -4.95 -5.25
C CYS A 41 -12.87 -4.84 -4.65
N LYS A 42 -13.24 -5.74 -3.73
CA LYS A 42 -14.54 -5.68 -3.06
C LYS A 42 -14.46 -4.71 -1.90
N LYS A 43 -15.45 -3.83 -1.82
CA LYS A 43 -15.60 -2.89 -0.72
C LYS A 43 -16.23 -3.59 0.47
N THR A 44 -15.69 -3.33 1.66
CA THR A 44 -16.25 -3.80 2.93
C THR A 44 -16.20 -2.68 3.97
N LYS A 45 -16.97 -2.81 5.04
CA LYS A 45 -16.90 -1.89 6.18
C LYS A 45 -16.11 -2.57 7.30
N VAL A 46 -15.07 -1.91 7.77
CA VAL A 46 -14.24 -2.36 8.90
C VAL A 46 -14.26 -1.32 10.02
N PRO A 47 -13.98 -1.70 11.28
CA PRO A 47 -13.73 -0.76 12.35
C PRO A 47 -12.65 0.26 11.95
N PHE A 48 -12.80 1.52 12.37
CA PHE A 48 -11.90 2.59 11.95
C PHE A 48 -10.41 2.28 12.25
N GLY A 49 -10.13 1.65 13.40
CA GLY A 49 -8.78 1.26 13.79
C GLY A 49 -8.17 0.12 12.97
N GLU A 50 -9.00 -0.66 12.27
CA GLU A 50 -8.59 -1.83 11.47
C GLU A 50 -8.50 -1.50 9.98
N ALA A 51 -8.67 -0.24 9.58
CA ALA A 51 -8.67 0.19 8.18
C ALA A 51 -7.45 -0.29 7.35
N HIS A 52 -6.32 -0.49 8.03
CA HIS A 52 -5.05 -0.94 7.45
C HIS A 52 -4.58 -2.30 8.00
N SER A 53 -5.46 -3.08 8.63
CA SER A 53 -5.10 -4.37 9.23
C SER A 53 -6.36 -5.24 9.36
N TRP A 54 -6.80 -5.83 8.25
CA TRP A 54 -8.05 -6.60 8.21
C TRP A 54 -7.97 -7.75 7.20
N GLU A 55 -8.79 -8.79 7.39
CA GLU A 55 -8.93 -9.90 6.44
C GLU A 55 -10.18 -9.75 5.59
N CYS A 56 -10.06 -9.96 4.29
CA CYS A 56 -11.19 -9.85 3.38
C CYS A 56 -12.13 -11.04 3.49
N LEU A 57 -13.41 -10.81 3.78
CA LEU A 57 -14.43 -11.86 3.86
C LEU A 57 -14.74 -12.53 2.50
N ASN A 58 -14.36 -11.91 1.38
CA ASN A 58 -14.63 -12.43 0.04
C ASN A 58 -13.53 -13.37 -0.48
N CYS A 59 -12.25 -13.02 -0.30
CA CYS A 59 -11.12 -13.81 -0.79
C CYS A 59 -10.19 -14.33 0.30
N ASN A 60 -10.49 -14.06 1.58
CA ASN A 60 -9.68 -14.45 2.74
C ASN A 60 -8.24 -13.94 2.72
N GLN A 61 -7.93 -12.91 1.92
CA GLN A 61 -6.61 -12.30 1.92
C GLN A 61 -6.50 -11.18 2.96
N TYR A 62 -5.36 -11.11 3.62
CA TYR A 62 -5.03 -10.05 4.58
C TYR A 62 -4.68 -8.73 3.85
N ASN A 63 -5.22 -7.62 4.35
CA ASN A 63 -5.11 -6.26 3.80
C ASN A 63 -4.51 -5.32 4.85
N GLY A 64 -3.22 -5.45 5.08
CA GLY A 64 -2.46 -4.55 5.92
C GLY A 64 -1.01 -4.46 5.48
N PHE A 65 -0.62 -3.27 5.03
CA PHE A 65 0.68 -3.01 4.41
C PHE A 65 1.40 -1.87 5.13
N LEU A 66 2.72 -1.94 5.17
CA LEU A 66 3.62 -0.87 5.54
C LEU A 66 3.79 0.11 4.37
N GLU A 67 4.43 1.25 4.61
CA GLU A 67 4.66 2.27 3.58
C GLU A 67 5.57 1.78 2.44
N ASP A 68 6.42 0.79 2.69
CA ASP A 68 7.27 0.13 1.69
C ASP A 68 6.54 -0.95 0.87
N GLY A 69 5.29 -1.26 1.22
CA GLY A 69 4.46 -2.27 0.58
C GLY A 69 4.55 -3.67 1.18
N ASP A 70 5.39 -3.91 2.20
CA ASP A 70 5.42 -5.19 2.91
C ASP A 70 4.21 -5.34 3.85
N TYR A 71 3.93 -6.54 4.34
CA TYR A 71 2.86 -6.75 5.31
C TYR A 71 3.21 -6.14 6.67
N ASN A 72 2.24 -5.47 7.28
CA ASN A 72 2.39 -4.94 8.64
C ASN A 72 2.25 -6.00 9.75
N ARG A 73 2.25 -7.28 9.37
CA ARG A 73 2.30 -8.44 10.25
C ARG A 73 3.04 -9.57 9.56
N LEU A 74 3.62 -10.47 10.36
CA LEU A 74 4.18 -11.70 9.84
C LEU A 74 3.07 -12.62 9.33
N ILE A 75 3.22 -13.13 8.11
CA ILE A 75 2.34 -14.16 7.53
C ILE A 75 3.14 -15.48 7.48
N PRO A 76 2.91 -16.40 8.42
CA PRO A 76 3.69 -17.65 8.52
C PRO A 76 3.71 -18.47 7.22
N ALA A 77 2.60 -18.46 6.46
CA ALA A 77 2.48 -19.18 5.19
C ALA A 77 3.43 -18.70 4.09
N GLN A 78 4.04 -17.52 4.24
CA GLN A 78 5.09 -17.05 3.33
C GLN A 78 6.44 -17.75 3.59
N TYR A 79 6.67 -18.28 4.80
CA TYR A 79 7.95 -18.89 5.20
C TYR A 79 7.87 -20.41 5.33
N ASP A 80 6.67 -20.96 5.54
CA ASP A 80 6.43 -22.39 5.62
C ASP A 80 5.39 -22.83 4.57
N ALA A 81 5.88 -23.58 3.58
CA ALA A 81 5.05 -24.11 2.51
C ALA A 81 3.97 -25.08 3.00
N LEU A 82 4.16 -25.73 4.16
CA LEU A 82 3.15 -26.62 4.74
C LEU A 82 1.91 -25.87 5.22
N LEU A 83 2.04 -24.57 5.51
CA LEU A 83 0.94 -23.70 5.91
C LEU A 83 0.16 -23.14 4.71
N ASN A 84 0.69 -23.29 3.49
CA ASN A 84 -0.04 -22.94 2.28
C ASN A 84 -1.10 -24.01 2.04
N VAL A 85 -2.32 -23.74 2.50
CA VAL A 85 -3.46 -24.59 2.17
C VAL A 85 -3.65 -24.55 0.66
N PRO A 86 -3.52 -25.67 -0.06
CA PRO A 86 -3.75 -25.69 -1.50
C PRO A 86 -5.23 -25.40 -1.74
N ARG A 87 -5.55 -24.13 -1.94
CA ARG A 87 -6.85 -23.73 -2.48
C ARG A 87 -6.82 -24.07 -3.95
N PHE A 88 -7.09 -25.32 -4.28
CA PHE A 88 -7.50 -25.67 -5.63
C PHE A 88 -8.73 -24.83 -5.92
N THR A 89 -8.55 -23.81 -6.74
CA THR A 89 -9.64 -22.91 -7.08
C THR A 89 -10.64 -23.71 -7.90
N SER A 90 -11.66 -24.28 -7.26
CA SER A 90 -12.80 -24.84 -8.01
C SER A 90 -13.47 -23.76 -8.86
N ASN A 91 -13.28 -22.47 -8.52
CA ASN A 91 -13.91 -21.33 -9.20
C ASN A 91 -12.97 -20.13 -9.45
N ALA A 92 -11.69 -20.31 -9.79
CA ALA A 92 -10.84 -19.18 -10.22
C ALA A 92 -11.44 -18.41 -11.40
N ARG A 93 -12.30 -19.07 -12.17
CA ARG A 93 -13.00 -18.48 -13.31
C ARG A 93 -14.09 -17.46 -12.91
N GLU A 94 -14.60 -17.46 -11.68
CA GLU A 94 -15.70 -16.58 -11.25
C GLU A 94 -15.28 -15.44 -10.32
N GLN A 95 -14.13 -15.54 -9.64
CA GLN A 95 -13.68 -14.50 -8.69
C GLN A 95 -12.76 -13.43 -9.28
N HIS A 96 -12.35 -13.55 -10.54
CA HIS A 96 -11.77 -12.41 -11.27
C HIS A 96 -12.90 -11.52 -11.77
N CYS A 97 -13.15 -10.44 -11.03
CA CYS A 97 -14.03 -9.34 -11.37
C CYS A 97 -13.99 -9.04 -12.88
N GLY A 98 -14.99 -9.46 -13.65
CA GLY A 98 -15.20 -8.97 -15.01
C GLY A 98 -14.07 -9.22 -16.01
N MET A 99 -13.20 -10.23 -15.82
CA MET A 99 -12.32 -10.69 -16.91
C MET A 99 -13.16 -11.49 -17.93
N ARG A 100 -14.15 -10.82 -18.53
CA ARG A 100 -14.67 -11.21 -19.85
C ARG A 100 -13.45 -11.35 -20.74
N SER A 101 -13.28 -12.52 -21.36
CA SER A 101 -12.25 -12.85 -22.38
C SER A 101 -11.46 -11.61 -22.78
N SER A 102 -10.39 -11.31 -22.03
CA SER A 102 -9.62 -10.10 -22.26
C SER A 102 -9.17 -10.14 -23.72
N PRO A 103 -9.19 -9.01 -24.44
CA PRO A 103 -8.63 -8.95 -25.79
C PRO A 103 -7.22 -9.56 -25.75
N THR A 104 -7.07 -10.71 -26.41
CA THR A 104 -5.84 -11.51 -26.36
C THR A 104 -5.06 -11.24 -27.64
N LEU A 105 -3.74 -11.30 -27.57
CA LEU A 105 -2.89 -11.22 -28.76
C LEU A 105 -3.26 -12.36 -29.73
N CYS A 106 -2.96 -12.20 -31.03
CA CYS A 106 -3.07 -13.32 -31.96
C CYS A 106 -2.06 -14.42 -31.61
N ALA A 107 -2.28 -15.66 -32.08
CA ALA A 107 -1.42 -16.81 -31.76
C ALA A 107 0.08 -16.52 -32.01
N ASN A 108 0.43 -16.03 -33.20
CA ASN A 108 1.82 -15.70 -33.54
C ASN A 108 2.42 -14.62 -32.62
N CYS A 109 1.63 -13.63 -32.20
CA CYS A 109 2.11 -12.61 -31.27
C CYS A 109 2.30 -13.17 -29.85
N ASN A 110 1.45 -14.10 -29.40
CA ASN A 110 1.66 -14.82 -28.14
C ASN A 110 2.96 -15.65 -28.21
N ASP A 111 3.19 -16.39 -29.29
CA ASP A 111 4.40 -17.18 -29.48
C ASP A 111 5.65 -16.27 -29.47
N ASN A 112 5.59 -15.12 -30.15
CA ASN A 112 6.65 -14.11 -30.09
C ASN A 112 6.91 -13.61 -28.66
N GLN A 113 5.85 -13.33 -27.88
CA GLN A 113 6.02 -12.90 -26.49
C GLN A 113 6.61 -14.00 -25.61
N GLU A 114 6.22 -15.26 -25.81
CA GLU A 114 6.79 -16.41 -25.10
C GLU A 114 8.29 -16.55 -25.42
N MET A 115 8.66 -16.45 -26.70
CA MET A 115 10.06 -16.51 -27.12
C MET A 115 10.87 -15.36 -26.54
N LYS A 116 10.35 -14.14 -26.55
CA LYS A 116 10.99 -12.98 -25.93
C LYS A 116 11.25 -13.19 -24.44
N ILE A 117 10.27 -13.67 -23.69
CA ILE A 117 10.42 -13.98 -22.26
C ILE A 117 11.47 -15.07 -22.04
N ALA A 118 11.41 -16.15 -22.83
CA ALA A 118 12.35 -17.26 -22.73
C ALA A 118 13.79 -16.84 -23.04
N GLN A 119 14.00 -15.88 -23.95
CA GLN A 119 15.31 -15.32 -24.25
C GLN A 119 15.81 -14.39 -23.13
N LEU A 120 14.96 -13.50 -22.62
CA LEU A 120 15.29 -12.65 -21.47
C LEU A 120 15.66 -13.47 -20.23
N ALA A 121 14.93 -14.54 -19.95
CA ALA A 121 15.20 -15.43 -18.83
C ALA A 121 16.56 -16.17 -18.94
N ARG A 122 17.08 -16.33 -20.16
CA ARG A 122 18.38 -16.97 -20.43
C ARG A 122 19.52 -15.95 -20.54
N PHE A 123 19.24 -14.65 -20.42
CA PHE A 123 20.26 -13.63 -20.52
C PHE A 123 21.35 -13.84 -19.46
N THR A 124 22.60 -13.76 -19.90
CA THR A 124 23.78 -13.74 -19.03
C THR A 124 24.66 -12.58 -19.48
N PRO A 125 25.03 -11.64 -18.59
CA PRO A 125 25.89 -10.53 -18.97
C PRO A 125 27.28 -11.04 -19.37
N PHE A 126 27.88 -10.40 -20.36
CA PHE A 126 29.28 -10.60 -20.71
C PHE A 126 30.19 -9.95 -19.67
N ASN A 127 29.81 -8.78 -19.15
CA ASN A 127 30.49 -8.11 -18.05
C ASN A 127 29.49 -7.76 -16.93
N PRO A 128 29.63 -8.32 -15.72
CA PRO A 128 28.74 -8.02 -14.58
C PRO A 128 28.63 -6.53 -14.25
N ASN A 129 29.70 -5.75 -14.48
CA ASN A 129 29.71 -4.30 -14.20
C ASN A 129 28.87 -3.49 -15.21
N ASN A 130 28.54 -4.09 -16.36
CA ASN A 130 27.72 -3.47 -17.41
C ASN A 130 26.34 -4.13 -17.53
N PHE A 131 25.92 -4.93 -16.55
CA PHE A 131 24.69 -5.70 -16.59
C PHE A 131 23.50 -4.86 -17.08
N ASP A 132 23.27 -3.69 -16.46
CA ASP A 132 22.13 -2.81 -16.77
C ASP A 132 22.11 -2.35 -18.24
N ILE A 133 23.27 -2.00 -18.80
CA ILE A 133 23.39 -1.54 -20.18
C ILE A 133 23.22 -2.70 -21.15
N GLU A 134 23.77 -3.86 -20.81
CA GLU A 134 23.70 -5.06 -21.65
C GLU A 134 22.29 -5.64 -21.70
N ILE A 135 21.59 -5.73 -20.56
CA ILE A 135 20.21 -6.21 -20.51
C ILE A 135 19.27 -5.26 -21.23
N GLU A 136 19.46 -3.94 -21.12
CA GLU A 136 18.65 -2.95 -21.82
C GLU A 136 18.79 -3.12 -23.34
N LYS A 137 20.01 -3.13 -23.87
CA LYS A 137 20.28 -3.34 -25.30
C LYS A 137 19.76 -4.69 -25.81
N TYR A 138 19.91 -5.74 -25.02
CA TYR A 138 19.39 -7.05 -25.37
C TYR A 138 17.86 -7.05 -25.41
N SER A 139 17.20 -6.41 -24.44
CA SER A 139 15.75 -6.27 -24.41
C SER A 139 15.21 -5.49 -25.60
N GLU A 140 15.86 -4.38 -26.01
CA GLU A 140 15.50 -3.61 -27.19
C GLU A 140 15.65 -4.42 -28.48
N HIS A 141 16.71 -5.23 -28.56
CA HIS A 141 16.91 -6.14 -29.69
C HIS A 141 15.77 -7.18 -29.75
N LEU A 142 15.43 -7.79 -28.62
CA LEU A 142 14.33 -8.76 -28.52
C LEU A 142 12.97 -8.15 -28.85
N GLU A 143 12.70 -6.91 -28.42
CA GLU A 143 11.49 -6.17 -28.78
C GLU A 143 11.35 -5.99 -30.30
N ARG A 144 12.47 -5.75 -30.99
CA ARG A 144 12.47 -5.56 -32.44
C ARG A 144 12.22 -6.86 -33.20
N ILE A 145 12.83 -7.97 -32.78
CA ILE A 145 12.72 -9.25 -33.50
C ILE A 145 11.44 -10.02 -33.15
N TYR A 146 10.94 -9.87 -31.91
CA TYR A 146 9.71 -10.49 -31.42
C TYR A 146 8.59 -9.45 -31.26
N SER A 147 8.55 -8.47 -32.17
CA SER A 147 7.52 -7.45 -32.16
C SER A 147 6.14 -8.06 -32.37
N ILE A 148 5.12 -7.43 -31.77
CA ILE A 148 3.72 -7.76 -32.02
C ILE A 148 3.24 -7.04 -33.29
N CYS A 149 2.14 -7.51 -33.88
CA CYS A 149 1.54 -6.85 -35.04
C CYS A 149 0.74 -5.61 -34.63
N SER A 150 0.55 -4.68 -35.57
CA SER A 150 -0.12 -3.38 -35.31
C SER A 150 -1.53 -3.49 -34.70
N SER A 151 -2.30 -4.54 -35.06
CA SER A 151 -3.61 -4.79 -34.44
C SER A 151 -3.50 -5.21 -32.98
N CYS A 152 -2.48 -6.01 -32.64
CA CYS A 152 -2.18 -6.40 -31.27
C CYS A 152 -1.62 -5.21 -30.46
N GLU A 153 -0.81 -4.34 -31.04
CA GLU A 153 -0.34 -3.10 -30.38
C GLU A 153 -1.52 -2.21 -29.97
N SER A 154 -2.48 -2.02 -30.89
CA SER A 154 -3.69 -1.25 -30.61
C SER A 154 -4.51 -1.86 -29.48
N THR A 155 -4.60 -3.19 -29.46
CA THR A 155 -5.28 -3.96 -28.40
C THR A 155 -4.60 -3.74 -27.05
N VAL A 156 -3.28 -3.86 -27.00
CA VAL A 156 -2.47 -3.63 -25.79
C VAL A 156 -2.62 -2.19 -25.29
N ALA A 157 -2.56 -1.19 -26.19
CA ALA A 157 -2.75 0.21 -25.84
C ALA A 157 -4.14 0.49 -25.24
N GLU A 158 -5.19 -0.13 -25.79
CA GLU A 158 -6.54 -0.02 -25.25
C GLU A 158 -6.67 -0.65 -23.86
N VAL A 159 -6.09 -1.84 -23.67
CA VAL A 159 -6.07 -2.52 -22.37
C VAL A 159 -5.33 -1.67 -21.34
N PHE A 160 -4.13 -1.16 -21.66
CA PHE A 160 -3.38 -0.28 -20.77
C PHE A 160 -4.15 1.00 -20.43
N LYS A 161 -4.82 1.62 -21.42
CA LYS A 161 -5.66 2.80 -21.17
C LYS A 161 -6.79 2.50 -20.18
N LYS A 162 -7.45 1.34 -20.32
CA LYS A 162 -8.51 0.91 -19.40
C LYS A 162 -7.95 0.64 -18.00
N GLN A 163 -6.82 -0.05 -17.90
CA GLN A 163 -6.15 -0.35 -16.62
C GLN A 163 -5.67 0.91 -15.93
N ASN A 164 -5.00 1.82 -16.62
CA ASN A 164 -4.55 3.09 -16.05
C ASN A 164 -5.73 3.92 -15.54
N LYS A 165 -6.86 3.92 -16.26
CA LYS A 165 -8.10 4.55 -15.78
C LYS A 165 -8.65 3.85 -14.53
N LEU A 166 -8.64 2.52 -14.50
CA LEU A 166 -9.12 1.73 -13.36
C LEU A 166 -8.30 2.01 -12.09
N TYR A 167 -6.97 2.03 -12.22
CA TYR A 167 -6.05 2.21 -11.10
C TYR A 167 -5.72 3.68 -10.81
N GLY A 168 -6.33 4.64 -11.53
CA GLY A 168 -6.09 6.07 -11.33
C GLY A 168 -4.66 6.51 -11.63
N LEU A 169 -3.90 5.74 -12.42
CA LEU A 169 -2.53 6.05 -12.79
C LEU A 169 -2.51 7.22 -13.78
N LYS A 170 -1.89 8.33 -13.38
CA LYS A 170 -1.64 9.47 -14.27
C LYS A 170 -0.39 9.23 -15.10
N SER A 171 -0.38 9.72 -16.33
CA SER A 171 0.82 9.70 -17.17
C SER A 171 1.96 10.49 -16.50
N PRO A 172 3.20 9.96 -16.48
CA PRO A 172 4.33 10.52 -15.73
C PRO A 172 4.76 11.96 -16.12
N ASN A 173 4.19 12.57 -17.15
CA ASN A 173 4.60 13.88 -17.65
C ASN A 173 3.95 15.12 -16.97
N SER A 174 3.10 14.96 -15.94
CA SER A 174 2.32 16.10 -15.40
C SER A 174 2.92 16.85 -14.20
N GLU A 175 4.01 16.37 -13.59
CA GLU A 175 4.46 16.90 -12.27
C GLU A 175 5.41 18.10 -12.33
N ARG A 176 5.85 18.53 -13.52
CA ARG A 176 6.97 19.50 -13.62
C ARG A 176 6.61 20.98 -13.47
N LYS A 177 5.37 21.35 -13.13
CA LYS A 177 4.95 22.76 -13.09
C LYS A 177 4.10 23.08 -11.88
N LYS A 178 4.73 23.48 -10.77
CA LYS A 178 4.30 24.58 -9.88
C LYS A 178 5.15 24.62 -8.61
N LEU A 179 6.19 25.46 -8.61
CA LEU A 179 6.58 26.14 -7.37
C LEU A 179 7.40 27.38 -7.68
N THR A 180 6.75 28.54 -7.75
CA THR A 180 7.34 29.83 -7.30
C THR A 180 6.22 30.84 -7.09
N SER A 181 5.90 31.18 -5.84
CA SER A 181 5.26 32.47 -5.52
C SER A 181 6.13 33.20 -4.52
N LYS A 182 6.44 34.46 -4.84
CA LYS A 182 7.39 35.33 -4.12
C LYS A 182 6.60 36.15 -3.10
N MET A 183 6.86 35.97 -1.80
CA MET A 183 6.27 36.78 -0.73
C MET A 183 7.03 38.10 -0.55
N ARG A 184 6.31 39.19 -0.25
CA ARG A 184 6.85 40.51 0.10
C ARG A 184 7.00 40.65 1.63
N PRO A 185 8.01 41.38 2.13
CA PRO A 185 8.24 41.52 3.57
C PRO A 185 7.30 42.53 4.24
N LEU A 186 6.85 42.22 5.46
CA LEU A 186 6.11 43.12 6.35
C LEU A 186 7.02 43.70 7.45
N THR A 187 6.74 44.93 7.87
CA THR A 187 7.56 45.77 8.77
C THR A 187 7.52 45.36 10.26
N ALA A 188 8.55 45.76 11.01
CA ALA A 188 8.97 45.20 12.30
C ALA A 188 8.00 45.35 13.49
N ALA A 189 7.15 46.39 13.56
CA ALA A 189 6.18 46.52 14.65
C ALA A 189 5.05 45.47 14.59
N LYS A 190 4.70 44.99 13.39
CA LYS A 190 3.73 43.89 13.21
C LYS A 190 4.33 42.53 13.61
N ARG A 191 5.66 42.38 13.63
CA ARG A 191 6.34 41.10 13.94
C ARG A 191 6.15 40.65 15.39
N SER A 192 6.16 41.56 16.38
CA SER A 192 6.08 41.17 17.80
C SER A 192 4.67 40.67 18.19
N LEU A 193 3.63 41.36 17.73
CA LEU A 193 2.23 40.96 17.95
C LEU A 193 1.87 39.70 17.13
N LEU A 194 2.36 39.58 15.89
CA LEU A 194 2.23 38.35 15.11
C LEU A 194 2.97 37.18 15.78
N PHE A 195 4.17 37.39 16.31
CA PHE A 195 4.96 36.33 16.95
C PHE A 195 4.25 35.73 18.15
N THR A 196 3.63 36.56 19.01
CA THR A 196 2.84 36.06 20.14
C THR A 196 1.60 35.27 19.70
N HIS A 197 0.93 35.68 18.61
CA HIS A 197 -0.19 34.93 18.04
C HIS A 197 0.24 33.61 17.38
N TYR A 198 1.33 33.62 16.62
CA TYR A 198 1.89 32.40 16.06
C TYR A 198 2.43 31.47 17.14
N ALA A 199 2.99 32.00 18.23
CA ALA A 199 3.45 31.21 19.37
C ALA A 199 2.28 30.54 20.12
N THR A 200 1.14 31.22 20.31
CA THR A 200 -0.05 30.60 20.93
C THR A 200 -0.71 29.58 20.01
N LEU A 201 -0.79 29.85 18.70
CA LEU A 201 -1.22 28.87 17.70
C LEU A 201 -0.29 27.66 17.64
N LEU A 202 1.03 27.87 17.70
CA LEU A 202 2.03 26.80 17.73
C LEU A 202 1.92 25.96 19.01
N LEU A 203 1.77 26.60 20.18
CA LEU A 203 1.59 25.87 21.43
C LEU A 203 0.29 25.04 21.41
N GLY A 204 -0.81 25.60 20.92
CA GLY A 204 -2.06 24.88 20.71
C GLY A 204 -1.92 23.70 19.75
N ALA A 205 -1.19 23.88 18.64
CA ALA A 205 -0.90 22.82 17.68
C ALA A 205 0.01 21.73 18.26
N VAL A 206 1.02 22.07 19.06
CA VAL A 206 1.92 21.12 19.74
C VAL A 206 1.17 20.32 20.81
N LEU A 207 0.32 20.97 21.61
CA LEU A 207 -0.51 20.28 22.61
C LEU A 207 -1.55 19.38 21.92
N PHE A 208 -2.12 19.80 20.80
CA PHE A 208 -2.98 18.97 19.98
C PHE A 208 -2.23 17.76 19.40
N TYR A 209 -1.04 17.96 18.81
CA TYR A 209 -0.22 16.90 18.21
C TYR A 209 0.31 15.89 19.24
N SER A 210 0.76 16.35 20.41
CA SER A 210 1.19 15.47 21.50
C SER A 210 0.02 14.69 22.10
N SER A 211 -1.16 15.30 22.20
CA SER A 211 -2.39 14.60 22.61
C SER A 211 -2.82 13.54 21.59
N THR A 212 -2.69 13.77 20.28
CA THR A 212 -3.05 12.78 19.25
C THR A 212 -2.00 11.67 19.13
N ARG A 213 -0.70 11.97 19.31
CA ARG A 213 0.36 10.95 19.38
C ARG A 213 0.23 10.02 20.58
N ASN A 214 -0.14 10.53 21.76
CA ASN A 214 -0.40 9.65 22.90
C ASN A 214 -1.56 8.68 22.64
N LEU A 215 -2.55 9.07 21.82
CA LEU A 215 -3.61 8.15 21.35
C LEU A 215 -3.13 7.13 20.30
N SER A 216 -2.05 7.41 19.55
CA SER A 216 -1.47 6.46 18.59
C SER A 216 -0.46 5.50 19.25
N GLN A 217 0.39 5.98 20.17
CA GLN A 217 1.37 5.16 20.90
C GLN A 217 0.73 4.16 21.88
N SER A 218 -0.35 4.55 22.56
CA SER A 218 -1.18 3.61 23.37
C SER A 218 -1.91 2.56 22.53
N ARG A 219 -1.92 2.73 21.19
CA ARG A 219 -2.45 1.78 20.21
C ARG A 219 -1.36 0.86 19.64
N VAL A 220 -0.18 1.39 19.30
CA VAL A 220 0.98 0.57 18.90
C VAL A 220 1.36 -0.42 20.00
N SER A 221 1.31 0.01 21.27
CA SER A 221 1.62 -0.85 22.42
C SER A 221 0.58 -1.94 22.68
N ARG A 222 -0.64 -1.83 22.13
CA ARG A 222 -1.68 -2.88 22.19
C ARG A 222 -1.66 -3.85 21.01
N LEU A 223 -1.06 -3.44 19.89
CA LEU A 223 -0.78 -4.33 18.73
C LEU A 223 0.55 -5.09 18.88
N TYR A 224 1.43 -4.61 19.76
CA TYR A 224 2.69 -5.23 20.16
C TYR A 224 2.63 -5.73 21.62
N GLU A 225 1.58 -6.47 22.00
CA GLU A 225 1.80 -7.46 23.06
C GLU A 225 2.62 -8.59 22.41
N PRO A 226 3.89 -8.83 22.82
CA PRO A 226 4.57 -10.03 22.39
C PRO A 226 3.78 -11.20 22.96
N ILE A 227 3.07 -11.95 22.09
CA ILE A 227 2.59 -13.28 22.43
C ILE A 227 3.84 -14.03 22.89
N GLY A 228 3.86 -14.37 24.18
CA GLY A 228 5.01 -14.96 24.85
C GLY A 228 5.60 -16.08 24.00
N GLN A 229 6.92 -16.05 23.84
CA GLN A 229 7.64 -17.18 23.29
C GLN A 229 7.19 -18.44 24.05
N PRO A 230 6.71 -19.49 23.36
CA PRO A 230 6.43 -20.74 24.05
C PRO A 230 7.74 -21.20 24.69
N SER A 231 7.70 -21.38 26.02
CA SER A 231 8.79 -21.98 26.77
C SER A 231 9.27 -23.27 26.07
N GLN A 232 10.59 -23.41 25.95
CA GLN A 232 11.27 -24.53 25.26
C GLN A 232 10.90 -25.93 25.81
N SER A 233 10.13 -26.02 26.89
CA SER A 233 9.63 -27.26 27.48
C SER A 233 8.49 -27.93 26.70
N SER A 234 7.74 -27.20 25.86
CA SER A 234 6.55 -27.75 25.20
C SER A 234 6.83 -28.50 23.89
N VAL A 235 7.98 -28.26 23.25
CA VAL A 235 8.36 -28.86 21.95
C VAL A 235 8.89 -30.29 22.10
N VAL A 236 9.25 -30.72 23.31
CA VAL A 236 9.86 -32.05 23.55
C VAL A 236 8.82 -33.16 23.71
N ILE A 237 7.56 -32.84 24.03
CA ILE A 237 6.55 -33.87 24.33
C ILE A 237 5.85 -34.40 23.06
N GLU A 238 5.63 -33.55 22.04
CA GLU A 238 4.94 -33.98 20.82
C GLU A 238 5.81 -34.85 19.88
N ASN A 239 7.14 -34.71 19.95
CA ASN A 239 8.06 -35.50 19.12
C ASN A 239 8.23 -36.96 19.55
N LYS A 240 7.65 -37.40 20.67
CA LYS A 240 7.69 -38.81 21.10
C LYS A 240 6.51 -39.66 20.63
N LEU A 241 5.44 -39.06 20.09
CA LEU A 241 4.23 -39.81 19.70
C LEU A 241 4.20 -40.27 18.23
N TYR A 242 5.14 -39.85 17.39
CA TYR A 242 5.15 -40.21 15.96
C TYR A 242 6.19 -41.26 15.54
N GLN A 243 6.91 -41.88 16.49
CA GLN A 243 7.82 -42.99 16.18
C GLN A 243 7.22 -44.36 16.57
N ALA A 244 6.17 -44.80 15.87
CA ALA A 244 5.85 -46.23 15.78
C ALA A 244 4.84 -46.53 14.66
N LYS A 245 5.33 -46.96 13.48
CA LYS A 245 4.76 -48.09 12.72
C LYS A 245 5.60 -48.34 11.44
N PRO A 246 6.25 -49.51 11.29
CA PRO A 246 6.84 -49.90 10.02
C PRO A 246 5.76 -50.42 9.07
N ILE A 247 5.73 -49.88 7.85
CA ILE A 247 4.91 -50.37 6.74
C ILE A 247 5.59 -51.62 6.16
N LYS A 248 4.93 -52.78 6.27
CA LYS A 248 5.32 -53.99 5.52
C LYS A 248 4.89 -53.82 4.06
N ARG A 249 5.84 -53.97 3.14
CA ARG A 249 5.57 -54.17 1.71
C ARG A 249 5.22 -55.64 1.47
N ASN A 250 4.12 -55.89 0.77
CA ASN A 250 3.91 -57.03 -0.11
C ASN A 250 3.60 -56.45 -1.50
#